data_AF-A0A355AMR5-F1
#
_entry.id   AF-A0A355AMR5-F1
#
_cell.length_a   1.000
_cell.length_b   1.000
_cell.length_c   1.000
_cell.angle_alpha   90.00
_cell.angle_beta   90.00
_cell.angle_gamma   90.00
#
_symmetry.space_group_name_H-M   'P 1'
#
loop_
_entity.id
_entity.type
_entity.pdbx_description
1 polymer ?
#
loop_
_entity_poly.entity_id
_entity_poly.type
_entity_poly.pdbx_seq_one_letter_code
_entity_poly.pdbx_strand_id
1 'polypeptide(L)'
;GATTRRFDRGGDYFYDQISALHKSIRGTDPDASLYWLVRMLEAGCDPRYIARRLIRVASEDVGNADPRALALALNGAEAYERLGTPEGELALAQVTVYLA
;
A
#
# COMPACT_ATOMS: atom_id res chain seq x y z
N GLY A 1 -29.17 -7.05 0.50
CA GLY A 1 -28.71 -5.99 1.42
C GLY A 1 -27.21 -6.04 1.48
N ALA A 2 -26.54 -5.21 0.68
CA ALA A 2 -25.09 -5.11 0.72
C ALA A 2 -24.73 -4.16 1.86
N THR A 3 -24.35 -4.72 2.99
CA THR A 3 -23.79 -3.96 4.10
C THR A 3 -22.49 -3.36 3.60
N THR A 4 -22.54 -2.07 3.26
CA THR A 4 -21.38 -1.24 3.00
C THR A 4 -20.40 -1.50 4.14
N ARG A 5 -19.33 -2.26 3.89
CA ARG A 5 -18.18 -2.38 4.81
C ARG A 5 -17.52 -1.01 4.80
N ARG A 6 -18.14 -0.11 5.55
CA ARG A 6 -17.71 1.27 5.70
C ARG A 6 -16.30 1.18 6.28
N PHE A 7 -15.30 1.65 5.53
CA PHE A 7 -13.99 1.92 6.08
C PHE A 7 -14.17 2.79 7.31
N ASP A 8 -14.05 2.21 8.49
CA ASP A 8 -14.02 3.00 9.71
C ASP A 8 -12.59 3.54 9.83
N ARG A 9 -12.40 4.81 9.46
CA ARG A 9 -11.16 5.54 9.75
C ARG A 9 -11.07 5.72 11.27
N GLY A 10 -10.70 4.66 11.97
CA GLY A 10 -10.65 4.63 13.44
C GLY A 10 -10.81 3.25 14.09
N GLY A 11 -11.29 2.24 13.35
CA GLY A 11 -11.51 0.90 13.91
C GLY A 11 -10.26 0.01 13.89
N ASP A 12 -10.16 -0.92 14.85
CA ASP A 12 -9.06 -1.91 14.96
C ASP A 12 -8.81 -2.67 13.65
N TYR A 13 -9.88 -2.97 12.90
CA TYR A 13 -9.82 -3.66 11.62
C TYR A 13 -9.04 -2.91 10.53
N PHE A 14 -8.96 -1.57 10.60
CA PHE A 14 -8.11 -0.78 9.69
C PHE A 14 -6.63 -0.95 10.04
N TYR A 15 -6.29 -0.89 11.33
CA TYR A 15 -4.94 -1.07 11.82
C TYR A 15 -4.41 -2.48 11.54
N ASP A 16 -5.28 -3.50 11.67
CA ASP A 16 -4.93 -4.87 11.35
C ASP A 16 -4.57 -5.05 9.87
N GLN A 17 -5.35 -4.46 8.97
CA GLN A 17 -5.10 -4.56 7.53
C GLN A 17 -3.79 -3.87 7.12
N ILE A 18 -3.54 -2.65 7.61
CA ILE A 18 -2.28 -1.97 7.26
C ILE A 18 -1.06 -2.66 7.90
N SER A 19 -1.24 -3.24 9.09
CA SER A 19 -0.21 -4.06 9.72
C SER A 19 0.08 -5.32 8.90
N ALA A 20 -0.98 -5.97 8.39
CA ALA A 20 -0.85 -7.14 7.55
C ALA A 20 -0.14 -6.83 6.23
N LEU A 21 -0.51 -5.76 5.52
CA LEU A 21 0.20 -5.29 4.32
C LEU A 21 1.70 -5.09 4.60
N HIS A 22 2.03 -4.34 5.66
CA HIS A 22 3.41 -4.03 6.02
C HIS A 22 4.22 -5.30 6.38
N LYS A 23 3.61 -6.24 7.13
CA LYS A 23 4.24 -7.51 7.48
C LYS A 23 4.43 -8.44 6.29
N SER A 24 3.48 -8.47 5.35
CA SER A 24 3.61 -9.25 4.10
C SER A 24 4.76 -8.74 3.24
N ILE A 25 4.93 -7.41 3.12
CA ILE A 25 6.05 -6.82 2.39
C ILE A 25 7.38 -7.18 3.07
N ARG A 26 7.50 -6.96 4.38
CA ARG A 26 8.70 -7.35 5.15
C ARG A 26 8.99 -8.86 5.07
N GLY A 27 7.96 -9.68 4.96
CA GLY A 27 8.04 -11.12 4.85
C GLY A 27 8.36 -11.63 3.44
N THR A 28 8.55 -10.74 2.46
CA THR A 28 8.82 -11.07 1.06
C THR A 28 7.74 -11.96 0.44
N ASP A 29 6.48 -11.64 0.74
CA ASP A 29 5.30 -12.28 0.16
C ASP A 29 4.57 -11.29 -0.76
N PRO A 30 4.91 -11.23 -2.06
CA PRO A 30 4.31 -10.27 -2.99
C PRO A 30 2.81 -10.53 -3.22
N ASP A 31 2.38 -11.79 -3.20
CA ASP A 31 0.97 -12.16 -3.39
C ASP A 31 0.12 -11.71 -2.20
N ALA A 32 0.57 -11.98 -0.97
CA ALA A 32 -0.12 -11.51 0.23
C ALA A 32 -0.09 -9.98 0.32
N SER A 33 1.01 -9.34 -0.10
CA SER A 33 1.12 -7.88 -0.13
C SER A 33 0.09 -7.25 -1.08
N LEU A 34 -0.06 -7.79 -2.29
CA LEU A 34 -1.10 -7.37 -3.23
C LEU A 34 -2.52 -7.65 -2.69
N TYR A 35 -2.74 -8.81 -2.06
CA TYR A 35 -4.02 -9.12 -1.44
C TYR A 35 -4.42 -8.05 -0.42
N TRP A 36 -3.54 -7.70 0.51
CA TRP A 36 -3.87 -6.68 1.53
C TRP A 36 -4.00 -5.27 0.95
N LEU A 37 -3.21 -4.92 -0.06
CA LEU A 37 -3.37 -3.67 -0.81
C LEU A 37 -4.79 -3.55 -1.39
N VAL A 38 -5.22 -4.54 -2.17
CA VAL A 38 -6.55 -4.54 -2.82
C VAL A 38 -7.65 -4.56 -1.76
N ARG A 39 -7.51 -5.35 -0.71
CA ARG A 39 -8.48 -5.38 0.41
C ARG A 39 -8.66 -4.01 1.06
N MET A 40 -7.58 -3.26 1.26
CA MET A 40 -7.65 -1.90 1.79
C MET A 40 -8.34 -0.95 0.81
N LEU A 41 -8.01 -1.01 -0.48
CA LEU A 41 -8.64 -0.20 -1.53
C LEU A 41 -10.15 -0.46 -1.60
N GLU A 42 -10.56 -1.72 -1.72
CA GLU A 42 -11.97 -2.15 -1.76
C GLU A 42 -12.74 -1.77 -0.48
N ALA A 43 -12.06 -1.80 0.67
CA ALA A 43 -12.67 -1.42 1.92
C ALA A 43 -12.91 0.10 2.01
N GLY A 44 -12.32 0.91 1.12
CA GLY A 44 -12.46 2.37 1.08
C GLY A 44 -11.29 3.13 1.72
N CYS A 45 -10.11 2.51 1.81
CA CYS A 45 -8.90 3.21 2.20
C CYS A 45 -8.59 4.33 1.23
N ASP A 46 -8.21 5.50 1.74
CA ASP A 46 -7.59 6.52 0.91
C ASP A 46 -6.26 5.97 0.35
N PRO A 47 -6.09 5.82 -0.98
CA PRO A 47 -4.86 5.28 -1.54
C PRO A 47 -3.63 6.14 -1.23
N ARG A 48 -3.82 7.44 -0.92
CA ARG A 48 -2.73 8.31 -0.44
C ARG A 48 -2.21 7.87 0.92
N TYR A 49 -3.06 7.29 1.77
CA TYR A 49 -2.62 6.69 3.02
C TYR A 49 -1.72 5.49 2.77
N ILE A 50 -2.10 4.62 1.82
CA ILE A 50 -1.29 3.47 1.43
C ILE A 50 0.06 3.95 0.85
N ALA A 51 0.06 4.93 -0.05
CA ALA A 51 1.28 5.50 -0.62
C ALA A 51 2.27 5.98 0.46
N ARG A 52 1.78 6.69 1.49
CA ARG A 52 2.60 7.09 2.66
C ARG A 52 3.19 5.90 3.40
N ARG A 53 2.46 4.80 3.50
CA ARG A 53 2.92 3.56 4.17
C ARG A 53 3.95 2.83 3.33
N LEU A 54 3.83 2.81 2.00
CA LEU A 54 4.85 2.25 1.10
C LEU A 54 6.16 3.05 1.15
N ILE A 55 6.08 4.39 1.18
CA ILE A 55 7.26 5.25 1.36
C ILE A 55 7.96 4.96 2.70
N ARG A 56 7.20 4.75 3.78
CA ARG A 56 7.78 4.36 5.07
C ARG A 56 8.49 3.00 4.99
N VAL A 57 7.85 1.98 4.39
CA VAL A 57 8.43 0.64 4.20
C VAL A 57 9.73 0.69 3.41
N ALA A 58 9.78 1.49 2.33
CA ALA A 58 10.99 1.66 1.53
C ALA A 58 12.19 2.16 2.37
N SER A 59 11.95 3.07 3.33
CA SER A 59 13.00 3.56 4.22
C SER A 59 13.28 2.65 5.42
N GLU A 60 12.26 1.99 5.97
CA GLU A 60 12.31 1.21 7.22
C GLU A 60 12.82 -0.21 7.00
N ASP A 61 12.30 -0.90 5.99
CA ASP A 61 12.53 -2.34 5.78
C ASP A 61 13.51 -2.64 4.64
N VAL A 62 13.52 -1.83 3.58
CA VAL A 62 14.48 -1.97 2.47
C VAL A 62 15.75 -1.17 2.74
N GLY A 63 15.62 0.13 3.02
CA GLY A 63 16.71 1.01 3.40
C GLY A 63 17.87 1.00 2.39
N ASN A 64 19.10 0.89 2.89
CA ASN A 64 20.31 0.90 2.06
C ASN A 64 20.60 -0.44 1.36
N ALA A 65 19.80 -1.49 1.59
CA ALA A 65 19.93 -2.73 0.82
C ALA A 65 19.56 -2.49 -0.66
N ASP A 66 18.55 -1.64 -0.91
CA ASP A 66 18.29 -1.05 -2.22
C ASP A 66 17.81 0.41 -2.08
N PRO A 67 18.75 1.39 -2.15
CA PRO A 67 18.42 2.81 -2.01
C PRO A 67 17.41 3.35 -3.04
N ARG A 68 17.20 2.65 -4.15
CA ARG A 68 16.27 3.06 -5.21
C ARG A 68 14.81 2.89 -4.78
N ALA A 69 14.55 2.03 -3.79
CA ALA A 69 13.20 1.74 -3.30
C ALA A 69 12.44 2.99 -2.84
N LEU A 70 13.12 3.92 -2.16
CA LEU A 70 12.51 5.17 -1.71
C LEU A 70 12.08 6.05 -2.89
N ALA A 71 12.96 6.19 -3.90
CA ALA A 71 12.64 6.96 -5.10
C ALA A 71 11.49 6.32 -5.89
N LEU A 72 11.45 4.99 -5.99
CA LEU A 72 10.35 4.28 -6.64
C LEU A 72 9.01 4.49 -5.91
N ALA A 73 9.01 4.42 -4.58
CA ALA A 73 7.80 4.65 -3.79
C ALA A 73 7.27 6.09 -3.92
N LEU A 74 8.17 7.08 -3.94
CA LEU A 74 7.81 8.49 -4.21
C LEU A 74 7.23 8.66 -5.62
N ASN A 75 7.87 8.06 -6.62
CA ASN A 75 7.40 8.10 -8.00
C ASN A 75 6.03 7.43 -8.17
N GLY A 76 5.78 6.32 -7.48
CA GLY A 76 4.48 5.66 -7.48
C GLY A 76 3.38 6.50 -6.82
N ALA A 77 3.71 7.21 -5.73
CA ALA A 77 2.80 8.15 -5.10
C ALA A 77 2.45 9.32 -6.03
N GLU A 78 3.45 9.91 -6.70
CA GLU A 78 3.27 10.98 -7.69
C GLU A 78 2.45 10.50 -8.91
N ALA A 79 2.70 9.28 -9.39
CA ALA A 79 1.91 8.67 -10.46
C ALA A 79 0.44 8.53 -10.07
N TYR A 80 0.16 8.12 -8.82
CA TYR A 80 -1.20 8.07 -8.30
C TYR A 80 -1.84 9.46 -8.24
N GLU A 81 -1.13 10.50 -7.79
CA GLU A 81 -1.68 11.88 -7.78
C GLU A 81 -2.05 12.38 -9.18
N ARG A 82 -1.31 11.96 -10.21
CA ARG A 82 -1.57 12.35 -11.61
C ARG A 82 -2.72 11.59 -12.25
N LEU A 83 -2.86 10.30 -11.95
CA LEU A 83 -3.83 9.41 -12.61
C LEU A 83 -5.14 9.29 -11.83
N GLY A 84 -5.09 9.31 -10.50
CA GLY A 84 -6.22 9.02 -9.63
C GLY A 84 -6.66 7.55 -9.68
N THR A 85 -7.78 7.23 -9.04
CA THR A 85 -8.41 5.90 -9.09
C THR A 85 -9.26 5.77 -10.36
N PRO A 86 -9.21 4.61 -11.08
CA PRO A 86 -8.45 3.40 -10.75
C PRO A 86 -7.02 3.33 -11.31
N GLU A 87 -6.66 4.11 -12.32
CA GLU A 87 -5.44 3.91 -13.11
C GLU A 87 -4.15 4.04 -12.27
N GLY A 88 -4.15 4.95 -11.30
CA GLY A 88 -3.03 5.19 -10.39
C GLY A 88 -2.82 4.08 -9.35
N GLU A 89 -3.83 3.25 -9.07
CA GLU A 89 -3.70 2.13 -8.12
C GLU A 89 -2.71 1.09 -8.63
N LEU A 90 -2.58 0.96 -9.96
CA LEU A 90 -1.59 0.09 -10.58
C LEU A 90 -0.16 0.51 -10.24
N ALA A 91 0.11 1.82 -10.12
CA ALA A 91 1.42 2.31 -9.69
C ALA A 91 1.71 1.93 -8.23
N LEU A 92 0.71 1.99 -7.36
CA LEU A 92 0.83 1.54 -5.96
C LEU A 92 1.03 0.02 -5.87
N ALA A 93 0.36 -0.75 -6.72
CA ALA A 93 0.55 -2.19 -6.82
C ALA A 93 1.97 -2.54 -7.29
N GLN A 94 2.49 -1.84 -8.30
CA GLN A 94 3.87 -2.03 -8.77
C GLN A 94 4.89 -1.74 -7.67
N VAL A 95 4.73 -0.63 -6.94
CA VAL A 95 5.59 -0.31 -5.79
C VAL A 95 5.50 -1.38 -4.71
N THR A 96 4.28 -1.85 -4.40
CA THR A 96 4.05 -2.87 -3.38
C THR A 96 4.81 -4.16 -3.70
N VAL A 97 4.77 -4.63 -4.95
CA VAL A 97 5.51 -5.83 -5.38
C VAL A 97 7.01 -5.61 -5.39
N TYR A 98 7.49 -4.41 -5.76
CA TYR A 98 8.92 -4.10 -5.72
C TYR A 98 9.50 -4.13 -4.31
N LEU A 99 8.72 -3.68 -3.32
CA LEU A 99 9.17 -3.63 -1.93
C LEU A 99 9.15 -4.99 -1.22
N ALA A 100 8.42 -5.97 -1.76
CA ALA A 100 8.30 -7.32 -1.20
C ALA A 100 9.50 -8.20 -1.60
#